data_AF-A0A257GL64-F1
#
_entry.id   AF-A0A257GL64-F1
#
_cell.length_a   1.000
_cell.length_b   1.000
_cell.length_c   1.000
_cell.angle_alpha   90.00
_cell.angle_beta   90.00
_cell.angle_gamma   90.00
#
_symmetry.space_group_name_H-M   'P 1'
#
loop_
_entity.id
_entity.type
_entity.pdbx_description
1 polymer ?
#
loop_
_entity_poly.entity_id
_entity_poly.type
_entity_poly.pdbx_seq_one_letter_code
_entity_poly.pdbx_strand_id
1 'polypeptide(L)'
;MSLSLLAACGTPTPKSVTPAVVPGYEGVEDEGFYIQPVDAELLTADRARAEVDYTADDAPGTIVVDTFARKLYLVQENGRAMRYAIAVGREGLSFRGNGVIGRKAKWPSWQPTANMIRTRPDLYAEYAGGRAGGLDNPLGARAMYLYRGGRDSMFRIHGTIQNETIGHATSAGCIRLFNQDAIDLYDRIDLGTRVKVRSLEESLAIEGPYMDDAWGRAVPETPENIAKKPQDEQMMVEQEAAAAAAAAKQAELDAKNAAKAEKKRLSACKRKGIDEADCPPLPELASADGASSNG
;
A
#
# COMPACT_ATOMS: atom_id res chain seq x y z
N MET A 1 0.27 51.89 -35.15
CA MET A 1 0.82 50.52 -35.01
C MET A 1 0.73 50.14 -33.55
N SER A 2 -0.35 49.46 -33.15
CA SER A 2 -0.55 49.01 -31.77
C SER A 2 -0.14 47.55 -31.69
N LEU A 3 0.95 47.29 -30.97
CA LEU A 3 1.45 45.94 -30.69
C LEU A 3 0.57 45.30 -29.61
N SER A 4 -0.19 44.26 -29.98
CA SER A 4 -0.87 43.40 -29.02
C SER A 4 0.15 42.40 -28.45
N LEU A 5 0.42 42.50 -27.14
CA LEU A 5 1.19 41.52 -26.38
C LEU A 5 0.30 40.28 -26.14
N LEU A 6 0.67 39.13 -26.73
CA LEU A 6 0.17 37.82 -26.30
C LEU A 6 0.88 37.44 -25.00
N ALA A 7 0.17 37.47 -23.88
CA ALA A 7 0.60 36.83 -22.66
C ALA A 7 0.32 35.31 -22.77
N ALA A 8 1.38 34.51 -22.89
CA ALA A 8 1.30 33.06 -22.85
C ALA A 8 1.04 32.61 -21.40
N CYS A 9 -0.10 31.97 -21.15
CA CYS A 9 -0.32 31.23 -19.91
C CYS A 9 0.59 30.00 -19.91
N GLY A 10 1.72 30.07 -19.20
CA GLY A 10 2.51 28.88 -18.87
C GLY A 10 1.70 27.99 -17.93
N THR A 11 1.45 26.75 -18.34
CA THR A 11 0.95 25.73 -17.41
C THR A 11 1.99 25.53 -16.30
N PRO A 12 1.61 25.57 -15.02
CA PRO A 12 2.56 25.30 -13.94
C PRO A 12 3.06 23.87 -14.10
N THR A 13 4.36 23.72 -14.38
CA THR A 13 5.03 22.43 -14.37
C THR A 13 4.81 21.81 -12.98
N PRO A 14 4.25 20.59 -12.87
CA PRO A 14 4.15 19.94 -11.58
C PRO A 14 5.56 19.86 -11.00
N LYS A 15 5.76 20.45 -9.82
CA LYS A 15 7.02 20.32 -9.09
C LYS A 15 7.25 18.82 -8.92
N SER A 16 8.29 18.31 -9.57
CA SER A 16 8.86 16.99 -9.28
C SER A 16 9.37 17.05 -7.83
N VAL A 17 8.50 16.73 -6.88
CA VAL A 17 8.90 16.53 -5.49
C VAL A 17 9.64 15.22 -5.48
N THR A 18 10.97 15.27 -5.50
CA THR A 18 11.77 14.08 -5.16
C THR A 18 11.27 13.61 -3.80
N PRO A 19 10.79 12.36 -3.66
CA PRO A 19 10.29 11.86 -2.38
C PRO A 19 11.34 12.08 -1.30
N ALA A 20 10.92 12.58 -0.14
CA ALA A 20 11.83 12.74 0.99
C ALA A 20 12.40 11.36 1.35
N VAL A 21 13.72 11.24 1.35
CA VAL A 21 14.40 10.00 1.71
C VAL A 21 14.35 9.85 3.23
N VAL A 22 13.65 8.83 3.72
CA VAL A 22 13.56 8.52 5.15
C VAL A 22 14.61 7.44 5.48
N PRO A 23 15.52 7.69 6.45
CA PRO A 23 16.54 6.72 6.83
C PRO A 23 15.98 5.34 7.15
N GLY A 24 16.53 4.30 6.53
CA GLY A 24 16.10 2.90 6.69
C GLY A 24 14.88 2.50 5.85
N TYR A 25 14.34 3.42 5.05
CA TYR A 25 13.20 3.23 4.15
C TYR A 25 13.50 3.67 2.71
N GLU A 26 14.78 3.78 2.37
CA GLU A 26 15.24 4.11 1.03
C GLU A 26 14.91 3.00 0.02
N GLY A 27 15.19 3.28 -1.26
CA GLY A 27 15.19 2.24 -2.27
C GLY A 27 16.32 1.24 -2.01
N VAL A 28 16.01 -0.05 -2.06
CA VAL A 28 16.95 -1.13 -1.71
C VAL A 28 17.03 -2.11 -2.88
N GLU A 29 18.25 -2.40 -3.32
CA GLU A 29 18.53 -3.53 -4.20
C GLU A 29 18.79 -4.79 -3.36
N ASP A 30 18.02 -5.84 -3.61
CA ASP A 30 18.08 -7.10 -2.87
C ASP A 30 17.88 -8.28 -3.80
N GLU A 31 18.93 -9.09 -3.96
CA GLU A 31 18.94 -10.32 -4.79
C GLU A 31 18.44 -10.11 -6.25
N GLY A 32 18.77 -8.95 -6.83
CA GLY A 32 18.41 -8.59 -8.21
C GLY A 32 17.04 -7.92 -8.34
N PHE A 33 16.33 -7.68 -7.25
CA PHE A 33 15.10 -6.91 -7.21
C PHE A 33 15.34 -5.53 -6.61
N TYR A 34 14.79 -4.49 -7.22
CA TYR A 34 14.82 -3.14 -6.68
C TYR A 34 13.50 -2.80 -6.00
N ILE A 35 13.53 -2.71 -4.67
CA ILE A 35 12.40 -2.30 -3.84
C ILE A 35 12.37 -0.77 -3.80
N GLN A 36 11.24 -0.20 -4.18
CA GLN A 36 11.05 1.26 -4.16
C GLN A 36 11.10 1.81 -2.72
N PRO A 37 11.56 3.07 -2.54
CA PRO A 37 11.46 3.73 -1.24
C PRO A 37 10.01 3.79 -0.78
N VAL A 38 9.80 3.73 0.54
CA VAL A 38 8.46 3.93 1.11
C VAL A 38 8.15 5.43 1.12
N ASP A 39 6.92 5.78 0.73
CA ASP A 39 6.47 7.17 0.76
C ASP A 39 6.56 7.73 2.19
N ALA A 40 7.17 8.91 2.33
CA ALA A 40 7.33 9.60 3.61
C ALA A 40 5.98 9.87 4.30
N GLU A 41 4.88 10.04 3.54
CA GLU A 41 3.53 10.20 4.10
C GLU A 41 3.05 8.95 4.85
N LEU A 42 3.59 7.77 4.51
CA LEU A 42 3.29 6.52 5.21
C LEU A 42 4.16 6.31 6.46
N LEU A 43 5.25 7.07 6.60
CA LEU A 43 6.28 6.93 7.64
C LEU A 43 6.12 7.98 8.74
N THR A 44 4.95 8.03 9.37
CA THR A 44 4.77 8.83 10.59
C THR A 44 5.69 8.33 11.71
N ALA A 45 5.94 9.16 12.74
CA ALA A 45 6.82 8.79 13.86
C ALA A 45 6.40 7.48 14.56
N ASP A 46 5.11 7.14 14.50
CA ASP A 46 4.57 5.90 15.06
C ASP A 46 4.66 4.71 14.07
N ARG A 47 4.75 4.96 12.77
CA ARG A 47 4.83 3.92 11.72
C ARG A 47 6.23 3.58 11.28
N ALA A 48 7.15 4.55 11.31
CA ALA A 48 8.56 4.30 11.08
C ALA A 48 9.14 3.45 12.21
N ARG A 49 10.04 2.55 11.84
CA ARG A 49 10.79 1.68 12.74
C ARG A 49 11.62 2.55 13.66
N ALA A 50 11.56 2.24 14.94
CA ALA A 50 12.25 3.00 15.98
C ALA A 50 12.67 2.09 17.12
N GLU A 51 13.82 2.37 17.70
CA GLU A 51 14.21 1.79 18.99
C GLU A 51 13.47 2.55 20.10
N VAL A 52 12.74 1.84 20.94
CA VAL A 52 11.89 2.41 21.99
C VAL A 52 12.23 1.82 23.35
N ASP A 53 11.79 2.47 24.42
CA ASP A 53 11.79 1.87 25.74
C ASP A 53 10.77 0.72 25.79
N TYR A 54 11.13 -0.37 26.46
CA TYR A 54 10.32 -1.58 26.57
C TYR A 54 10.16 -1.94 28.05
N THR A 55 8.94 -1.75 28.56
CA THR A 55 8.63 -1.87 29.99
C THR A 55 8.04 -3.21 30.40
N ALA A 56 7.76 -4.11 29.44
CA ALA A 56 7.24 -5.44 29.72
C ALA A 56 8.37 -6.44 30.03
N ASP A 57 8.02 -7.53 30.72
CA ASP A 57 8.96 -8.55 31.21
C ASP A 57 9.18 -9.70 30.21
N ASP A 58 9.27 -9.38 28.92
CA ASP A 58 9.61 -10.38 27.90
C ASP A 58 11.13 -10.48 27.73
N ALA A 59 11.65 -11.68 27.51
CA ALA A 59 13.09 -11.90 27.38
C ALA A 59 13.67 -11.29 26.09
N PRO A 60 14.90 -10.74 26.11
CA PRO A 60 15.61 -10.30 24.90
C PRO A 60 15.66 -11.37 23.81
N GLY A 61 15.54 -10.95 22.55
CA GLY A 61 15.42 -11.82 21.39
C GLY A 61 14.00 -12.36 21.14
N THR A 62 13.02 -12.00 21.96
CA THR A 62 11.61 -12.35 21.72
C THR A 62 10.98 -11.37 20.74
N ILE A 63 10.16 -11.90 19.81
CA ILE A 63 9.24 -11.10 19.01
C ILE A 63 7.91 -11.01 19.76
N VAL A 64 7.45 -9.80 20.05
CA VAL A 64 6.15 -9.54 20.67
C VAL A 64 5.28 -8.79 19.68
N VAL A 65 4.12 -9.38 19.37
CA VAL A 65 3.16 -8.83 18.41
C VAL A 65 1.97 -8.28 19.19
N ASP A 66 1.72 -7.00 19.01
CA ASP A 66 0.53 -6.33 19.51
C ASP A 66 -0.42 -6.07 18.34
N THR A 67 -1.48 -6.87 18.24
CA THR A 67 -2.45 -6.73 17.15
C THR A 67 -3.42 -5.57 17.34
N PHE A 68 -3.54 -5.03 18.56
CA PHE A 68 -4.46 -3.95 18.89
C PHE A 68 -3.81 -2.60 18.58
N ALA A 69 -2.58 -2.40 19.06
CA ALA A 69 -1.76 -1.24 18.71
C ALA A 69 -1.14 -1.32 17.30
N ARG A 70 -1.22 -2.50 16.66
CA ARG A 70 -0.65 -2.80 15.33
C ARG A 70 0.86 -2.55 15.31
N LYS A 71 1.52 -3.06 16.33
CA LYS A 71 2.98 -3.01 16.52
C LYS A 71 3.58 -4.40 16.63
N LEU A 72 4.82 -4.52 16.20
CA LEU A 72 5.69 -5.64 16.48
C LEU A 72 6.94 -5.11 17.19
N TYR A 73 7.37 -5.81 18.23
CA TYR A 73 8.56 -5.49 19.00
C TYR A 73 9.54 -6.65 18.89
N LEU A 74 10.79 -6.37 18.53
CA LEU A 74 11.91 -7.27 18.79
C LEU A 74 12.57 -6.80 20.08
N VAL A 75 12.37 -7.55 21.16
CA VAL A 75 12.88 -7.20 22.49
C VAL A 75 14.40 -7.27 22.49
N GLN A 76 15.04 -6.25 23.04
CA GLN A 76 16.48 -6.12 23.17
C GLN A 76 16.87 -6.07 24.64
N GLU A 77 18.18 -6.07 24.90
CA GLU A 77 18.71 -5.87 26.25
C GLU A 77 18.44 -4.44 26.75
N ASN A 78 18.68 -4.21 28.05
CA ASN A 78 18.61 -2.89 28.69
C ASN A 78 17.23 -2.22 28.64
N GLY A 79 16.15 -3.02 28.63
CA GLY A 79 14.77 -2.49 28.63
C GLY A 79 14.43 -1.74 27.35
N ARG A 80 14.98 -2.18 26.21
CA ARG A 80 14.74 -1.58 24.89
C ARG A 80 14.09 -2.59 23.95
N ALA A 81 13.47 -2.10 22.88
CA ALA A 81 13.01 -2.93 21.78
C ALA A 81 13.07 -2.18 20.46
N MET A 82 13.29 -2.92 19.37
CA MET A 82 13.04 -2.40 18.03
C MET A 82 11.56 -2.56 17.71
N ARG A 83 10.85 -1.44 17.51
CA ARG A 83 9.42 -1.41 17.18
C ARG A 83 9.23 -1.24 15.67
N TYR A 84 8.28 -1.98 15.13
CA TYR A 84 7.83 -1.92 13.74
C TYR A 84 6.31 -1.74 13.71
N ALA A 85 5.79 -0.94 12.76
CA ALA A 85 4.36 -0.95 12.50
C ALA A 85 3.98 -2.15 11.61
N ILE A 86 2.81 -2.72 11.89
CA ILE A 86 2.32 -3.90 11.18
C ILE A 86 0.91 -3.68 10.63
N ALA A 87 0.56 -4.41 9.58
CA ALA A 87 -0.82 -4.71 9.26
C ALA A 87 -1.18 -6.10 9.78
N VAL A 88 -2.39 -6.25 10.30
CA VAL A 88 -2.86 -7.52 10.89
C VAL A 88 -4.11 -8.02 10.19
N GLY A 89 -4.50 -9.25 10.51
CA GLY A 89 -5.76 -9.81 10.05
C GLY A 89 -6.94 -8.98 10.52
N ARG A 90 -8.05 -9.02 9.76
CA ARG A 90 -9.34 -8.58 10.28
C ARG A 90 -9.67 -9.33 11.57
N GLU A 91 -10.53 -8.75 12.39
CA GLU A 91 -10.91 -9.31 13.69
C GLU A 91 -11.25 -10.81 13.59
N GLY A 92 -10.67 -11.61 14.50
CA GLY A 92 -10.86 -13.06 14.53
C GLY A 92 -10.00 -13.88 13.55
N LEU A 93 -9.26 -13.25 12.63
CA LEU A 93 -8.38 -13.95 11.67
C LEU A 93 -6.90 -13.92 12.05
N SER A 94 -6.49 -13.13 13.04
CA SER A 94 -5.09 -13.01 13.47
C SER A 94 -4.62 -14.22 14.27
N PHE A 95 -3.33 -14.54 14.14
CA PHE A 95 -2.64 -15.51 14.99
C PHE A 95 -2.79 -15.11 16.48
N ARG A 96 -3.22 -16.05 17.34
CA ARG A 96 -3.41 -15.80 18.79
C ARG A 96 -2.58 -16.76 19.63
N GLY A 97 -1.83 -16.25 20.60
CA GLY A 97 -0.96 -17.04 21.46
C GLY A 97 0.47 -17.16 20.91
N ASN A 98 1.23 -18.14 21.42
CA ASN A 98 2.68 -18.19 21.23
C ASN A 98 3.10 -19.07 20.04
N GLY A 99 4.27 -18.81 19.48
CA GLY A 99 4.90 -19.61 18.44
C GLY A 99 6.41 -19.44 18.42
N VAL A 100 7.05 -20.05 17.43
CA VAL A 100 8.47 -19.85 17.13
C VAL A 100 8.66 -19.65 15.64
N ILE A 101 9.74 -18.98 15.24
CA ILE A 101 10.14 -18.92 13.84
C ILE A 101 10.75 -20.26 13.43
N GLY A 102 9.97 -21.10 12.74
CA GLY A 102 10.43 -22.42 12.32
C GLY A 102 11.11 -22.44 10.96
N ARG A 103 10.80 -21.45 10.11
CA ARG A 103 11.42 -21.29 8.80
C ARG A 103 11.52 -19.81 8.43
N LYS A 104 12.53 -19.48 7.65
CA LYS A 104 12.79 -18.16 7.06
C LYS A 104 13.01 -18.33 5.56
N ALA A 105 12.46 -17.43 4.75
CA ALA A 105 12.72 -17.38 3.31
C ALA A 105 12.86 -15.93 2.82
N LYS A 106 13.85 -15.72 1.94
CA LYS A 106 13.93 -14.54 1.07
C LYS A 106 13.13 -14.78 -0.20
N TRP A 107 12.50 -13.74 -0.74
CA TRP A 107 11.65 -13.77 -1.93
C TRP A 107 10.79 -15.05 -2.00
N PRO A 108 9.95 -15.30 -0.98
CA PRO A 108 9.20 -16.56 -0.86
C PRO A 108 8.19 -16.70 -2.00
N SER A 109 8.00 -17.94 -2.48
CA SER A 109 6.82 -18.26 -3.27
C SER A 109 5.55 -18.12 -2.43
N TRP A 110 4.46 -17.69 -3.04
CA TRP A 110 3.16 -17.57 -2.40
C TRP A 110 2.12 -18.44 -3.10
N GLN A 111 1.23 -19.05 -2.32
CA GLN A 111 0.06 -19.73 -2.84
C GLN A 111 -1.14 -19.39 -1.94
N PRO A 112 -2.28 -18.98 -2.52
CA PRO A 112 -3.49 -18.78 -1.74
C PRO A 112 -3.95 -20.10 -1.12
N THR A 113 -4.53 -20.03 0.07
CA THR A 113 -5.10 -21.22 0.70
C THR A 113 -6.33 -21.71 -0.07
N ALA A 114 -6.66 -23.00 0.06
CA ALA A 114 -7.89 -23.54 -0.53
C ALA A 114 -9.15 -22.78 -0.07
N ASN A 115 -9.17 -22.29 1.17
CA ASN A 115 -10.26 -21.47 1.68
C ASN A 115 -10.37 -20.12 0.95
N MET A 116 -9.24 -19.46 0.68
CA MET A 116 -9.22 -18.20 -0.08
C MET A 116 -9.76 -18.40 -1.50
N ILE A 117 -9.29 -19.43 -2.20
CA ILE A 117 -9.78 -19.77 -3.55
C ILE A 117 -11.30 -20.04 -3.52
N ARG A 118 -11.77 -20.77 -2.52
CA ARG A 118 -13.20 -21.13 -2.39
C ARG A 118 -14.09 -19.91 -2.10
N THR A 119 -13.65 -18.98 -1.25
CA THR A 119 -14.49 -17.85 -0.82
C THR A 119 -14.38 -16.62 -1.72
N ARG A 120 -13.24 -16.42 -2.38
CA ARG A 120 -12.97 -15.31 -3.29
C ARG A 120 -12.26 -15.79 -4.56
N PRO A 121 -12.91 -16.66 -5.36
CA PRO A 121 -12.31 -17.19 -6.59
C PRO A 121 -12.02 -16.08 -7.61
N ASP A 122 -12.80 -15.00 -7.59
CA ASP A 122 -12.60 -13.79 -8.40
C ASP A 122 -11.22 -13.15 -8.19
N LEU A 123 -10.64 -13.30 -7.00
CA LEU A 123 -9.32 -12.76 -6.67
C LEU A 123 -8.19 -13.81 -6.70
N TYR A 124 -8.51 -15.07 -6.40
CA TYR A 124 -7.48 -16.07 -6.07
C TYR A 124 -7.41 -17.28 -7.00
N ALA A 125 -8.41 -17.52 -7.86
CA ALA A 125 -8.43 -18.73 -8.69
C ALA A 125 -7.26 -18.77 -9.69
N GLU A 126 -6.90 -17.62 -10.29
CA GLU A 126 -5.75 -17.51 -11.19
C GLU A 126 -4.42 -17.91 -10.50
N TYR A 127 -4.32 -17.69 -9.20
CA TYR A 127 -3.11 -17.95 -8.41
C TYR A 127 -3.11 -19.32 -7.74
N ALA A 128 -4.04 -20.21 -8.08
CA ALA A 128 -4.14 -21.54 -7.46
C ALA A 128 -2.86 -22.39 -7.62
N GLY A 129 -2.11 -22.19 -8.72
CA GLY A 129 -0.81 -22.83 -8.96
C GLY A 129 0.37 -22.21 -8.19
N GLY A 130 0.11 -21.14 -7.42
CA GLY A 130 1.13 -20.35 -6.75
C GLY A 130 1.79 -19.32 -7.66
N ARG A 131 2.56 -18.43 -7.03
CA ARG A 131 3.35 -17.37 -7.63
C ARG A 131 4.79 -17.48 -7.11
N ALA A 132 5.76 -17.32 -8.00
CA ALA A 132 7.17 -17.26 -7.62
C ALA A 132 7.47 -16.02 -6.76
N GLY A 133 8.63 -16.00 -6.11
CA GLY A 133 9.13 -14.79 -5.44
C GLY A 133 9.37 -13.66 -6.44
N GLY A 134 9.07 -12.42 -6.03
CA GLY A 134 9.29 -11.24 -6.86
C GLY A 134 8.58 -9.99 -6.34
N LEU A 135 8.76 -8.88 -7.03
CA LEU A 135 8.23 -7.55 -6.66
C LEU A 135 6.70 -7.47 -6.68
N ASP A 136 6.03 -8.43 -7.32
CA ASP A 136 4.58 -8.52 -7.42
C ASP A 136 4.00 -9.62 -6.50
N ASN A 137 4.81 -10.22 -5.64
CA ASN A 137 4.39 -11.26 -4.71
C ASN A 137 3.81 -10.66 -3.43
N PRO A 138 2.61 -11.06 -2.98
CA PRO A 138 1.96 -10.48 -1.80
C PRO A 138 2.67 -10.78 -0.47
N LEU A 139 3.62 -11.74 -0.44
CA LEU A 139 4.47 -11.98 0.73
C LEU A 139 5.67 -11.02 0.82
N GLY A 140 5.94 -10.23 -0.22
CA GLY A 140 7.04 -9.28 -0.27
C GLY A 140 8.43 -9.94 -0.23
N ALA A 141 9.42 -9.18 0.24
CA ALA A 141 10.84 -9.55 0.15
C ALA A 141 11.27 -10.66 1.12
N ARG A 142 10.58 -10.81 2.26
CA ARG A 142 10.90 -11.80 3.31
C ARG A 142 9.64 -12.41 3.88
N ALA A 143 9.72 -13.68 4.26
CA ALA A 143 8.73 -14.33 5.13
C ALA A 143 9.40 -15.15 6.24
N MET A 144 8.86 -15.01 7.44
CA MET A 144 9.19 -15.76 8.65
C MET A 144 7.96 -16.56 9.04
N TYR A 145 8.08 -17.89 9.01
CA TYR A 145 6.96 -18.83 9.15
C TYR A 145 6.83 -19.25 10.61
N LEU A 146 5.63 -19.10 11.16
CA LEU A 146 5.37 -19.35 12.57
C LEU A 146 4.98 -20.82 12.77
N TYR A 147 5.67 -21.48 13.69
CA TYR A 147 5.47 -22.87 14.03
C TYR A 147 4.91 -23.00 15.46
N ARG A 148 4.09 -24.03 15.68
CA ARG A 148 3.54 -24.43 16.99
C ARG A 148 3.62 -25.93 17.14
N GLY A 149 4.21 -26.40 18.25
CA GLY A 149 4.36 -27.84 18.50
C GLY A 149 5.04 -28.58 17.35
N GLY A 150 6.02 -27.94 16.69
CA GLY A 150 6.75 -28.50 15.55
C GLY A 150 6.00 -28.49 14.20
N ARG A 151 4.81 -27.89 14.12
CA ARG A 151 4.02 -27.81 12.88
C ARG A 151 3.88 -26.37 12.39
N ASP A 152 3.86 -26.18 11.07
CA ASP A 152 3.55 -24.88 10.45
C ASP A 152 2.13 -24.45 10.84
N SER A 153 2.01 -23.25 11.40
CA SER A 153 0.71 -22.68 11.78
C SER A 153 -0.05 -22.06 10.61
N MET A 154 0.56 -21.99 9.43
CA MET A 154 0.10 -21.25 8.25
C MET A 154 0.09 -19.73 8.42
N PHE A 155 0.52 -19.22 9.58
CA PHE A 155 0.74 -17.79 9.83
C PHE A 155 2.19 -17.39 9.61
N ARG A 156 2.37 -16.15 9.16
CA ARG A 156 3.67 -15.61 8.75
C ARG A 156 3.78 -14.17 9.24
N ILE A 157 5.00 -13.78 9.58
CA ILE A 157 5.43 -12.38 9.57
C ILE A 157 6.12 -12.19 8.21
N HIS A 158 5.69 -11.22 7.41
CA HIS A 158 6.22 -11.07 6.05
C HIS A 158 6.16 -9.62 5.55
N GLY A 159 6.85 -9.33 4.45
CA GLY A 159 6.80 -8.03 3.77
C GLY A 159 5.47 -7.81 3.03
N THR A 160 5.28 -6.65 2.41
CA THR A 160 4.08 -6.38 1.61
C THR A 160 4.43 -5.51 0.42
N ILE A 161 3.68 -5.66 -0.67
CA ILE A 161 3.72 -4.74 -1.81
C ILE A 161 2.70 -3.60 -1.67
N GLN A 162 1.83 -3.67 -0.66
CA GLN A 162 0.79 -2.68 -0.35
C GLN A 162 1.17 -1.92 0.91
N ASN A 163 2.06 -0.94 0.78
CA ASN A 163 2.63 -0.17 1.89
C ASN A 163 1.56 0.58 2.69
N GLU A 164 0.51 1.03 2.01
CA GLU A 164 -0.59 1.84 2.54
C GLU A 164 -1.35 1.09 3.64
N THR A 165 -1.33 -0.23 3.59
CA THR A 165 -2.08 -1.07 4.52
C THR A 165 -1.40 -1.26 5.88
N ILE A 166 -0.13 -0.90 6.04
CA ILE A 166 0.58 -0.97 7.33
C ILE A 166 -0.07 -0.02 8.33
N GLY A 167 -0.41 -0.51 9.53
CA GLY A 167 -1.19 0.25 10.52
C GLY A 167 -2.70 0.01 10.45
N HIS A 168 -3.18 -0.88 9.57
CA HIS A 168 -4.59 -1.24 9.42
C HIS A 168 -4.87 -2.72 9.74
N ALA A 169 -6.12 -3.04 10.09
CA ALA A 169 -6.61 -4.42 10.30
C ALA A 169 -7.26 -5.01 9.02
N THR A 170 -6.50 -5.11 7.94
CA THR A 170 -7.03 -5.42 6.59
C THR A 170 -6.66 -6.80 6.04
N SER A 171 -5.76 -7.55 6.70
CA SER A 171 -5.21 -8.79 6.14
C SER A 171 -6.12 -10.00 6.33
N ALA A 172 -5.81 -11.11 5.64
CA ALA A 172 -6.48 -12.40 5.80
C ALA A 172 -5.96 -13.22 7.01
N GLY A 173 -5.04 -12.67 7.82
CA GLY A 173 -4.60 -13.27 9.08
C GLY A 173 -3.10 -13.18 9.39
N CYS A 174 -2.24 -13.01 8.38
CA CYS A 174 -0.80 -12.85 8.58
C CYS A 174 -0.42 -11.44 9.04
N ILE A 175 0.79 -11.32 9.61
CA ILE A 175 1.39 -10.06 10.07
C ILE A 175 2.25 -9.51 8.94
N ARG A 176 1.94 -8.29 8.49
CA ARG A 176 2.63 -7.65 7.36
C ARG A 176 3.44 -6.47 7.82
N LEU A 177 4.63 -6.32 7.25
CA LEU A 177 5.59 -5.25 7.47
C LEU A 177 5.86 -4.56 6.13
N PHE A 178 6.37 -3.33 6.16
CA PHE A 178 7.07 -2.77 5.01
C PHE A 178 8.21 -3.73 4.59
N ASN A 179 8.57 -3.79 3.31
CA ASN A 179 9.62 -4.72 2.88
C ASN A 179 10.97 -4.44 3.57
N GLN A 180 11.30 -3.16 3.77
CA GLN A 180 12.51 -2.72 4.47
C GLN A 180 12.51 -3.21 5.93
N ASP A 181 11.37 -3.15 6.60
CA ASP A 181 11.20 -3.67 7.96
C ASP A 181 11.24 -5.20 8.02
N ALA A 182 10.68 -5.87 7.01
CA ALA A 182 10.74 -7.32 6.90
C ALA A 182 12.17 -7.80 6.66
N ILE A 183 12.97 -7.08 5.87
CA ILE A 183 14.40 -7.33 5.67
C ILE A 183 15.17 -7.14 6.99
N ASP A 184 15.00 -5.99 7.64
CA ASP A 184 15.67 -5.68 8.90
C ASP A 184 15.35 -6.72 10.00
N LEU A 185 14.06 -7.04 10.22
CA LEU A 185 13.66 -8.06 11.18
C LEU A 185 14.21 -9.44 10.80
N TYR A 186 14.16 -9.81 9.53
CA TYR A 186 14.67 -11.10 9.06
C TYR A 186 16.15 -11.27 9.37
N ASP A 187 16.98 -10.23 9.17
CA ASP A 187 18.42 -10.32 9.39
C ASP A 187 18.81 -10.32 10.88
N ARG A 188 17.92 -9.85 11.77
CA ARG A 188 18.15 -9.77 13.22
C ARG A 188 17.80 -11.02 14.01
N ILE A 189 16.99 -11.92 13.46
CA ILE A 189 16.41 -13.05 14.20
C ILE A 189 16.90 -14.39 13.69
N ASP A 190 16.90 -15.40 14.57
CA ASP A 190 17.29 -16.77 14.23
C ASP A 190 16.08 -17.70 14.12
N LEU A 191 16.31 -18.90 13.59
CA LEU A 191 15.33 -19.98 13.73
C LEU A 191 15.19 -20.34 15.21
N GLY A 192 13.96 -20.62 15.64
CA GLY A 192 13.64 -20.86 17.04
C GLY A 192 13.31 -19.60 17.84
N THR A 193 13.50 -18.39 17.28
CA THR A 193 13.07 -17.13 17.91
C THR A 193 11.62 -17.22 18.36
N ARG A 194 11.38 -16.90 19.63
CA ARG A 194 10.04 -16.94 20.25
C ARG A 194 9.19 -15.81 19.69
N VAL A 195 7.93 -16.13 19.39
CA VAL A 195 6.89 -15.17 19.03
C VAL A 195 5.78 -15.23 20.08
N LYS A 196 5.45 -14.10 20.68
CA LYS A 196 4.31 -13.92 21.59
C LYS A 196 3.33 -12.95 20.95
N VAL A 197 2.04 -13.25 20.99
CA VAL A 197 0.98 -12.29 20.64
C VAL A 197 0.33 -11.82 21.93
N ARG A 198 0.30 -10.51 22.15
CA ARG A 198 -0.30 -9.92 23.35
C ARG A 198 -1.80 -10.18 23.42
N SER A 199 -2.29 -10.39 24.64
CA SER A 199 -3.72 -10.28 24.94
C SER A 199 -4.16 -8.80 24.90
N LEU A 200 -5.48 -8.56 24.89
CA LEU A 200 -5.99 -7.19 25.00
C LEU A 200 -5.58 -6.54 26.33
N GLU A 201 -5.60 -7.29 27.42
CA GLU A 201 -5.19 -6.81 28.74
C GLU A 201 -3.71 -6.39 28.77
N GLU A 202 -2.82 -7.22 28.20
CA GLU A 202 -1.40 -6.89 28.08
C GLU A 202 -1.17 -5.67 27.19
N SER A 203 -1.92 -5.56 26.09
CA SER A 203 -1.84 -4.40 25.20
C SER A 203 -2.25 -3.12 25.93
N LEU A 204 -3.40 -3.13 26.61
CA LEU A 204 -3.89 -1.97 27.37
C LEU A 204 -2.92 -1.56 28.49
N ALA A 205 -2.27 -2.53 29.14
CA ALA A 205 -1.32 -2.24 30.21
C ALA A 205 -0.02 -1.58 29.71
N ILE A 206 0.41 -1.90 28.49
CA ILE A 206 1.70 -1.42 27.94
C ILE A 206 1.51 -0.21 27.02
N GLU A 207 0.54 -0.29 26.11
CA GLU A 207 0.30 0.70 25.05
C GLU A 207 -0.82 1.68 25.42
N GLY A 208 -1.68 1.32 26.37
CA GLY A 208 -2.94 2.02 26.61
C GLY A 208 -4.03 1.68 25.58
N PRO A 209 -5.19 2.34 25.64
CA PRO A 209 -6.26 2.14 24.68
C PRO A 209 -5.88 2.69 23.30
N TYR A 210 -6.27 1.96 22.25
CA TYR A 210 -6.10 2.34 20.85
C TYR A 210 -7.45 2.34 20.16
N MET A 211 -7.60 3.27 19.21
CA MET A 211 -8.79 3.43 18.39
C MET A 211 -8.41 3.45 16.90
N ASP A 212 -9.40 3.18 16.05
CA ASP A 212 -9.28 3.46 14.62
C ASP A 212 -9.59 4.93 14.34
N ASP A 213 -8.69 5.60 13.62
CA ASP A 213 -8.94 6.94 13.07
C ASP A 213 -9.94 6.89 11.87
N ALA A 214 -10.23 8.04 11.27
CA ALA A 214 -11.16 8.15 10.15
C ALA A 214 -10.76 7.29 8.92
N TRP A 215 -9.49 6.95 8.79
CA TRP A 215 -8.95 6.11 7.71
C TRP A 215 -8.77 4.64 8.12
N GLY A 216 -9.16 4.27 9.35
CA GLY A 216 -9.02 2.91 9.88
C GLY A 216 -7.60 2.55 10.28
N ARG A 217 -6.75 3.54 10.60
CA ARG A 217 -5.41 3.33 11.17
C ARG A 217 -5.48 3.28 12.69
N ALA A 218 -4.63 2.47 13.30
CA ALA A 218 -4.57 2.37 14.75
C ALA A 218 -3.82 3.58 15.29
N VAL A 219 -4.46 4.33 16.17
CA VAL A 219 -3.89 5.47 16.88
C VAL A 219 -4.21 5.34 18.38
N PRO A 220 -3.36 5.87 19.27
CA PRO A 220 -3.69 5.93 20.70
C PRO A 220 -5.02 6.65 20.91
N GLU A 221 -5.85 6.14 21.81
CA GLU A 221 -7.16 6.72 22.14
C GLU A 221 -7.00 7.89 23.12
N THR A 222 -6.42 8.99 22.62
CA THR A 222 -6.28 10.24 23.37
C THR A 222 -7.49 11.14 23.14
N PRO A 223 -7.80 12.09 24.05
CA PRO A 223 -8.86 13.08 23.84
C PRO A 223 -8.73 13.85 22.51
N GLU A 224 -7.50 14.13 22.07
CA GLU A 224 -7.23 14.78 20.80
C GLU A 224 -7.66 13.92 19.61
N ASN A 225 -7.29 12.63 19.59
CA ASN A 225 -7.66 11.71 18.51
C ASN A 225 -9.17 11.43 18.47
N ILE A 226 -9.81 11.31 19.65
CA ILE A 226 -11.27 11.17 19.76
C ILE A 226 -11.98 12.39 19.17
N ALA A 227 -11.53 13.61 19.51
CA ALA A 227 -12.14 14.84 19.02
C ALA A 227 -11.91 15.05 17.51
N LYS A 228 -10.75 14.61 17.01
CA LYS A 228 -10.36 14.79 15.61
C LYS A 228 -11.09 13.83 14.66
N LYS A 229 -11.31 12.58 15.06
CA LYS A 229 -11.94 11.55 14.22
C LYS A 229 -13.22 12.01 13.49
N PRO A 230 -14.27 12.53 14.15
CA PRO A 230 -15.49 12.94 13.44
C PRO A 230 -15.26 14.10 12.46
N GLN A 231 -14.28 14.97 12.72
CA GLN A 231 -13.92 16.07 11.82
C GLN A 231 -13.23 15.53 10.57
N ASP A 232 -12.29 14.60 10.75
CA ASP A 232 -11.61 13.93 9.65
C ASP A 232 -12.61 13.11 8.80
N GLU A 233 -13.56 12.41 9.42
CA GLU A 233 -14.63 11.67 8.72
C GLU A 233 -15.52 12.61 7.89
N GLN A 234 -15.92 13.76 8.44
CA GLN A 234 -16.69 14.77 7.71
C GLN A 234 -15.90 15.32 6.53
N MET A 235 -14.63 15.68 6.74
CA MET A 235 -13.74 16.16 5.68
C MET A 235 -13.59 15.13 4.56
N MET A 236 -13.48 13.84 4.88
CA MET A 236 -13.41 12.77 3.87
C MET A 236 -14.69 12.70 3.02
N VAL A 237 -15.87 12.76 3.66
CA VAL A 237 -17.15 12.77 2.94
C VAL A 237 -17.25 13.99 2.02
N GLU A 238 -16.82 15.16 2.49
CA GLU A 238 -16.81 16.38 1.68
C GLU A 238 -15.85 16.28 0.49
N GLN A 239 -14.66 15.71 0.69
CA GLN A 239 -13.69 15.46 -0.37
C GLN A 239 -14.20 14.47 -1.41
N GLU A 240 -14.84 13.38 -0.99
CA GLU A 240 -15.44 12.40 -1.90
C GLU A 240 -16.59 13.03 -2.71
N ALA A 241 -17.45 13.81 -2.06
CA ALA A 241 -18.52 14.55 -2.73
C ALA A 241 -17.96 15.56 -3.74
N ALA A 242 -16.90 16.28 -3.37
CA ALA A 242 -16.22 17.22 -4.27
C ALA A 242 -15.57 16.51 -5.45
N ALA A 243 -14.92 15.36 -5.23
CA ALA A 243 -14.31 14.55 -6.27
C ALA A 243 -15.37 13.98 -7.24
N ALA A 244 -16.49 13.48 -6.72
CA ALA A 244 -17.61 13.01 -7.53
C ALA A 244 -18.22 14.14 -8.37
N ALA A 245 -18.41 15.33 -7.79
CA ALA A 245 -18.90 16.50 -8.51
C ALA A 245 -17.91 16.96 -9.60
N ALA A 246 -16.61 16.93 -9.32
CA ALA A 246 -15.58 17.24 -10.31
C ALA A 246 -15.55 16.21 -11.44
N ALA A 247 -15.64 14.91 -11.14
CA ALA A 247 -15.71 13.84 -12.13
C ALA A 247 -16.94 13.97 -13.03
N ALA A 248 -18.11 14.31 -12.46
CA ALA A 248 -19.33 14.54 -13.23
C ALA A 248 -19.19 15.73 -14.21
N LYS A 249 -18.61 16.85 -13.74
CA LYS A 249 -18.33 18.02 -14.61
C LYS A 249 -17.33 17.67 -15.71
N GLN A 250 -16.30 16.90 -15.39
CA GLN A 250 -15.30 16.46 -16.36
C GLN A 250 -15.95 15.56 -17.42
N ALA A 251 -16.79 14.61 -17.02
CA ALA A 251 -17.52 13.74 -17.96
C ALA A 251 -18.43 14.54 -18.91
N GLU A 252 -19.11 15.58 -18.42
CA GLU A 252 -19.92 16.46 -19.26
C GLU A 252 -19.06 17.24 -20.27
N LEU A 253 -17.91 17.77 -19.84
CA LEU A 253 -16.97 18.47 -20.70
C LEU A 253 -16.38 17.53 -21.77
N ASP A 254 -16.00 16.32 -21.38
CA ASP A 254 -15.46 15.31 -22.28
C ASP A 254 -16.50 14.89 -23.33
N ALA A 255 -17.76 14.72 -22.94
CA ALA A 255 -18.85 14.44 -23.88
C ALA A 255 -19.05 15.58 -24.90
N LYS A 256 -19.02 16.85 -24.44
CA LYS A 256 -19.11 18.02 -25.34
C LYS A 256 -17.91 18.10 -26.29
N ASN A 257 -16.70 17.84 -25.79
CA ASN A 257 -15.49 17.84 -26.59
C ASN A 257 -15.49 16.70 -27.62
N ALA A 258 -15.94 15.50 -27.24
CA ALA A 258 -16.10 14.36 -28.14
C ALA A 258 -17.12 14.67 -29.25
N ALA A 259 -18.29 15.23 -28.91
CA ALA A 259 -19.29 15.63 -29.90
C ALA A 259 -18.77 16.70 -30.88
N LYS A 260 -17.99 17.67 -30.37
CA LYS A 260 -17.36 18.71 -31.20
C LYS A 260 -16.27 18.12 -32.11
N ALA A 261 -15.46 17.20 -31.60
CA ALA A 261 -14.44 16.50 -32.36
C ALA A 261 -15.08 15.67 -33.48
N GLU A 262 -16.17 14.96 -33.18
CA GLU A 262 -16.93 14.17 -34.16
C GLU A 262 -17.53 15.05 -35.25
N LYS A 263 -18.17 16.16 -34.88
CA LYS A 263 -18.68 17.13 -35.85
C LYS A 263 -17.57 17.70 -36.75
N LYS A 264 -16.38 17.95 -36.19
CA LYS A 264 -15.21 18.41 -36.94
C LYS A 264 -14.71 17.34 -37.91
N ARG A 265 -14.67 16.07 -37.47
CA ARG A 265 -14.29 14.89 -38.28
C ARG A 265 -15.19 14.74 -39.49
N LEU A 266 -16.51 14.68 -39.28
CA LEU A 266 -17.50 14.56 -40.35
C LEU A 266 -17.45 15.75 -41.32
N SER A 267 -17.28 16.97 -40.81
CA SER A 267 -17.11 18.17 -41.65
C SER A 267 -15.85 18.11 -42.52
N ALA A 268 -14.75 17.54 -42.01
CA ALA A 268 -13.52 17.37 -42.78
C ALA A 268 -13.68 16.31 -43.89
N CYS A 269 -14.31 15.18 -43.60
CA CYS A 269 -14.62 14.15 -44.60
C CYS A 269 -15.53 14.67 -45.71
N LYS A 270 -16.59 15.40 -45.35
CA LYS A 270 -17.47 16.04 -46.33
C LYS A 270 -16.73 16.99 -47.27
N ARG A 271 -15.76 17.77 -46.76
CA ARG A 271 -14.90 18.63 -47.59
C ARG A 271 -13.99 17.84 -48.54
N LYS A 272 -13.58 16.63 -48.15
CA LYS A 272 -12.76 15.71 -48.95
C LYS A 272 -13.59 14.78 -49.86
N GLY A 273 -14.92 14.88 -49.84
CA GLY A 273 -15.82 14.01 -50.63
C GLY A 273 -15.92 12.57 -50.12
N ILE A 274 -15.51 12.32 -48.87
CA ILE A 274 -15.58 11.00 -48.22
C ILE A 274 -16.96 10.87 -47.58
N ASP A 275 -17.63 9.73 -47.79
CA ASP A 275 -18.91 9.42 -47.13
C ASP A 275 -18.74 9.35 -45.61
N GLU A 276 -19.80 9.62 -44.86
CA GLU A 276 -19.79 9.54 -43.39
C GLU A 276 -19.49 8.12 -42.89
N ALA A 277 -20.00 7.09 -43.56
CA ALA A 277 -19.75 5.69 -43.22
C ALA A 277 -18.28 5.29 -43.40
N ASP A 278 -17.59 5.92 -44.35
CA ASP A 278 -16.19 5.66 -44.68
C ASP A 278 -15.22 6.70 -44.07
N CYS A 279 -15.74 7.65 -43.28
CA CYS A 279 -14.95 8.71 -42.70
C CYS A 279 -14.01 8.11 -41.63
N PRO A 280 -12.67 8.26 -41.75
CA PRO A 280 -11.75 7.72 -40.75
C PRO A 280 -11.66 8.62 -39.50
N PRO A 281 -11.07 8.14 -38.39
CA PRO A 281 -10.78 8.94 -37.21
C PRO A 281 -9.83 10.13 -37.51
N LEU A 282 -9.98 11.23 -36.75
CA LEU A 282 -9.24 12.50 -36.98
C LEU A 282 -7.71 12.37 -37.10
N PRO A 283 -6.99 11.52 -36.33
CA PRO A 283 -5.55 11.35 -36.48
C PRO A 283 -5.13 10.82 -37.86
N GLU A 284 -5.94 9.95 -38.47
CA GLU A 284 -5.70 9.38 -39.80
C GLU A 284 -6.09 10.35 -40.94
N LEU A 285 -7.05 11.24 -40.68
CA LEU A 285 -7.42 12.31 -41.63
C LEU A 285 -6.31 13.35 -41.81
N ALA A 286 -5.49 13.57 -40.78
CA ALA A 286 -4.39 14.53 -40.78
C ALA A 286 -3.09 13.95 -41.39
N SER A 287 -2.85 12.64 -41.26
CA SER A 287 -1.69 11.97 -41.87
C SER A 287 -1.83 11.79 -43.39
N ALA A 288 -3.05 11.73 -43.91
CA ALA A 288 -3.32 11.72 -45.35
C ALA A 288 -2.88 13.01 -46.08
N ASP A 289 -2.70 14.13 -45.35
CA ASP A 289 -2.22 15.40 -45.91
C ASP A 289 -0.68 15.46 -46.05
N GLY A 290 0.05 14.43 -45.58
CA GLY A 290 1.51 14.34 -45.68
C GLY A 290 2.05 13.52 -46.88
N ALA A 291 1.18 12.85 -47.64
CA ALA A 291 1.57 12.02 -48.78
C ALA A 291 1.39 12.77 -50.10
N SER A 292 2.09 13.89 -50.29
CA SER A 292 2.32 14.46 -51.62
C SER A 292 3.68 15.15 -51.66
N SER A 293 4.73 14.35 -51.89
CA SER A 293 5.98 14.82 -52.45
C SER A 293 6.59 13.73 -53.33
N ASN A 294 7.12 14.19 -54.47
CA ASN A 294 7.93 13.51 -55.48
C ASN A 294 7.22 12.68 -56.56
N GLY A 295 6.76 13.39 -57.58
CA GLY A 295 6.80 12.98 -58.99
C GLY A 295 7.41 14.12 -59.81
#